data_AF-A0A841E6E9-F1
#
_entry.id   AF-A0A841E6E9-F1
#
_cell.length_a   1.000
_cell.length_b   1.000
_cell.length_c   1.000
_cell.angle_alpha   90.00
_cell.angle_beta   90.00
_cell.angle_gamma   90.00
#
_symmetry.space_group_name_H-M   'P 1'
#
loop_
_entity.id
_entity.type
_entity.pdbx_description
1 polymer ?
#
loop_
_entity_poly.entity_id
_entity_poly.type
_entity_poly.pdbx_seq_one_letter_code
_entity_poly.pdbx_strand_id
1 'polypeptide(L)'
;MTHLAVGEHAARVMQREADRRGIALELEPDSAPPEELPAELAPWSCTVAGKGWCVFAALDSDSEITTPAEREFVPLARMLAGSWQIMEGTGSVRLCTAAG
;
A
#
# COMPACT_ATOMS: atom_id res chain seq x y z
N MET A 1 10.36 8.98 -22.21
CA MET A 1 9.46 8.41 -21.20
C MET A 1 10.33 8.05 -20.00
N THR A 2 10.25 8.82 -18.92
CA THR A 2 11.05 8.57 -17.72
C THR A 2 10.49 7.32 -17.06
N HIS A 3 11.26 6.22 -17.06
CA HIS A 3 10.96 5.06 -16.24
C HIS A 3 11.09 5.52 -14.78
N LEU A 4 9.99 5.91 -14.16
CA LEU A 4 9.95 6.13 -12.71
C LEU A 4 10.23 4.77 -12.06
N ALA A 5 11.13 4.73 -11.09
CA ALA A 5 11.31 3.53 -10.27
C ALA A 5 9.96 3.16 -9.64
N VAL A 6 9.65 1.86 -9.50
CA VAL A 6 8.35 1.36 -9.02
C VAL A 6 7.93 2.05 -7.71
N GLY A 7 8.87 2.30 -6.79
CA GLY A 7 8.62 3.03 -5.55
C GLY A 7 8.21 4.49 -5.74
N GLU A 8 8.80 5.22 -6.70
CA GLU A 8 8.44 6.61 -6.96
C GLU A 8 7.03 6.71 -7.58
N HIS A 9 6.68 5.77 -8.46
CA HIS A 9 5.34 5.70 -9.00
C HIS A 9 4.30 5.39 -7.91
N ALA A 10 4.56 4.38 -7.10
CA ALA A 10 3.67 3.98 -6.01
C ALA A 10 3.48 5.10 -4.98
N ALA A 11 4.55 5.78 -4.57
CA ALA A 11 4.47 6.94 -3.67
C ALA A 11 3.58 8.06 -4.23
N ARG A 12 3.71 8.40 -5.53
CA ARG A 12 2.85 9.41 -6.17
C ARG A 12 1.39 9.00 -6.22
N VAL A 13 1.11 7.72 -6.49
CA VAL A 13 -0.27 7.19 -6.48
C VAL A 13 -0.85 7.26 -5.07
N MET A 14 -0.12 6.80 -4.06
CA MET A 14 -0.55 6.85 -2.66
C MET A 14 -0.81 8.29 -2.20
N GLN A 15 0.09 9.24 -2.48
CA GLN A 15 -0.11 10.64 -2.13
C GLN A 15 -1.37 11.21 -2.78
N ARG A 16 -1.56 11.00 -4.10
CA ARG A 16 -2.75 11.49 -4.81
C ARG A 16 -4.04 10.91 -4.25
N GLU A 17 -4.04 9.62 -3.93
CA GLU A 17 -5.22 8.96 -3.37
C GLU A 17 -5.50 9.38 -1.93
N ALA A 18 -4.46 9.64 -1.14
CA ALA A 18 -4.59 10.22 0.20
C ALA A 18 -5.19 11.63 0.14
N ASP A 19 -4.64 12.50 -0.71
CA ASP A 19 -5.13 13.87 -0.93
C ASP A 19 -6.60 13.86 -1.37
N ARG A 20 -6.95 12.99 -2.33
CA ARG A 20 -8.32 12.84 -2.84
C ARG A 20 -9.32 12.47 -1.75
N ARG A 21 -8.88 11.71 -0.74
CA ARG A 21 -9.71 11.19 0.36
C ARG A 21 -9.60 12.01 1.65
N GLY A 22 -8.79 13.07 1.66
CA GLY A 22 -8.51 13.86 2.87
C GLY A 22 -7.75 13.08 3.94
N ILE A 23 -6.96 12.08 3.54
CA ILE A 23 -6.12 11.29 4.44
C ILE A 23 -4.75 11.97 4.53
N ALA A 24 -4.32 12.28 5.76
CA ALA A 24 -2.99 12.83 5.98
C ALA A 24 -1.95 11.69 6.02
N LEU A 25 -0.99 11.73 5.12
CA LEU A 25 0.21 10.89 5.18
C LEU A 25 1.28 11.59 6.02
N GLU A 26 1.93 10.84 6.90
CA GLU A 26 3.07 11.33 7.68
C GLU A 26 4.34 11.05 6.88
N LEU A 27 4.93 12.13 6.36
CA LEU A 27 6.24 12.09 5.71
C LEU A 27 7.28 12.40 6.77
N GLU A 28 7.69 11.38 7.51
CA GLU A 28 8.85 11.51 8.40
C GLU A 28 10.12 11.14 7.63
N PRO A 29 10.99 12.11 7.29
CA PRO A 29 12.15 11.88 6.44
C PRO A 29 13.17 10.89 7.03
N ASP A 30 13.16 10.71 8.35
CA ASP A 30 14.07 9.83 9.09
C ASP A 30 13.36 8.58 9.66
N SER A 31 12.07 8.40 9.38
CA SER A 31 11.33 7.24 9.88
C SER A 31 11.56 6.06 8.95
N ALA A 32 12.44 5.15 9.40
CA ALA A 32 12.65 3.89 8.72
C ALA A 32 11.37 3.03 8.81
N PRO A 33 11.06 2.25 7.75
CA PRO A 33 10.01 1.24 7.86
C PRO A 33 10.29 0.28 9.01
N PRO A 34 9.24 -0.27 9.66
CA PRO A 34 9.40 -1.25 10.73
C PRO A 34 10.21 -2.45 10.26
N GLU A 35 11.02 -3.05 11.13
CA GLU A 35 11.82 -4.24 10.78
C GLU A 35 10.98 -5.41 10.28
N GLU A 36 9.73 -5.49 10.74
CA GLU A 36 8.75 -6.50 10.34
C GLU A 36 8.13 -6.25 8.95
N LEU A 37 8.38 -5.10 8.32
CA LEU A 37 7.88 -4.80 6.97
C LEU A 37 8.64 -5.64 5.93
N PRO A 38 7.96 -6.53 5.18
CA PRO A 38 8.57 -7.25 4.07
C PRO A 38 9.08 -6.27 3.01
N ALA A 39 10.30 -6.48 2.53
CA ALA A 39 10.94 -5.59 1.55
C ALA A 39 10.11 -5.43 0.27
N GLU A 40 9.36 -6.47 -0.09
CA GLU A 40 8.49 -6.46 -1.25
C GLU A 40 7.27 -5.54 -1.05
N LEU A 41 6.83 -5.26 0.17
CA LEU A 41 5.72 -4.33 0.44
C LEU A 41 6.15 -2.88 0.54
N ALA A 42 7.45 -2.62 0.71
CA ALA A 42 8.00 -1.27 0.92
C ALA A 42 7.53 -0.23 -0.11
N PRO A 43 7.46 -0.53 -1.43
CA PRO A 43 6.98 0.44 -2.43
C PRO A 43 5.55 0.93 -2.18
N TRP A 44 4.71 0.13 -1.53
CA TRP A 44 3.29 0.40 -1.27
C TRP A 44 3.01 0.76 0.18
N SER A 45 4.04 1.00 0.98
CA SER A 45 3.91 1.34 2.40
C SER A 45 4.06 2.84 2.65
N CYS A 46 3.31 3.36 3.61
CA CYS A 46 3.43 4.72 4.11
C CYS A 46 2.85 4.83 5.53
N THR A 47 3.24 5.87 6.25
CA THR A 47 2.63 6.20 7.54
C THR A 47 1.39 7.06 7.32
N VAL A 48 0.28 6.71 7.94
CA VAL A 48 -0.99 7.44 7.88
C VAL A 48 -1.30 8.02 9.26
N ALA A 49 -1.60 9.32 9.31
CA ALA A 49 -1.89 10.01 10.57
C ALA A 49 -3.03 9.32 11.34
N GLY A 50 -2.78 9.01 12.60
CA GLY A 50 -3.72 8.32 13.48
C GLY A 50 -3.92 6.81 13.18
N LYS A 51 -3.23 6.24 12.19
CA LYS A 51 -3.23 4.80 11.90
C LYS A 51 -1.83 4.17 11.97
N GLY A 52 -0.76 4.96 11.85
CA GLY A 52 0.61 4.49 11.77
C GLY A 52 0.92 3.85 10.42
N TRP A 53 1.87 2.91 10.40
CA TRP A 53 2.30 2.23 9.17
C TRP A 53 1.16 1.46 8.51
N CYS A 54 0.92 1.77 7.23
CA CYS A 54 -0.08 1.16 6.40
C CYS A 54 0.52 0.70 5.06
N VAL A 55 -0.13 -0.25 4.41
CA VAL A 55 0.12 -0.67 3.03
C VAL A 55 -1.10 -0.31 2.18
N PHE A 56 -0.87 0.28 1.02
CA PHE A 56 -1.89 0.62 0.06
C PHE A 56 -2.25 -0.60 -0.79
N ALA A 57 -3.30 -1.32 -0.39
CA ALA A 57 -3.65 -2.64 -0.91
C ALA A 57 -5.12 -2.75 -1.29
N ALA A 58 -5.42 -3.58 -2.29
CA ALA A 58 -6.79 -3.99 -2.60
C ALA A 58 -7.26 -5.03 -1.58
N LEU A 59 -8.53 -4.93 -1.15
CA LEU A 59 -9.19 -5.91 -0.29
C LEU A 59 -10.07 -6.81 -1.16
N ASP A 60 -9.87 -8.12 -1.13
CA ASP A 60 -10.77 -9.13 -1.70
C ASP A 60 -11.27 -8.83 -3.13
N SER A 61 -10.40 -8.27 -3.97
CA SER A 61 -10.75 -8.00 -5.36
C SER A 61 -10.50 -9.24 -6.19
N ASP A 62 -11.58 -9.79 -6.77
CA ASP A 62 -11.52 -10.87 -7.76
C ASP A 62 -10.97 -10.40 -9.12
N SER A 63 -10.81 -9.09 -9.32
CA SER A 63 -10.33 -8.50 -10.56
C SER A 63 -8.84 -8.72 -10.76
N GLU A 64 -8.44 -9.18 -11.94
CA GLU A 64 -7.01 -9.27 -12.33
C GLU A 64 -6.31 -7.90 -12.32
N ILE A 65 -7.08 -6.83 -12.49
CA ILE A 65 -6.61 -5.44 -12.45
C ILE A 65 -7.41 -4.68 -11.39
N THR A 66 -6.71 -4.08 -10.43
CA THR A 66 -7.27 -3.20 -9.41
C THR A 66 -6.83 -1.76 -9.61
N THR A 67 -7.80 -0.87 -9.72
CA THR A 67 -7.57 0.58 -9.78
C THR A 67 -7.14 1.13 -8.41
N PRO A 68 -6.44 2.28 -8.36
CA PRO A 68 -6.12 2.92 -7.09
C PRO A 68 -7.34 3.23 -6.22
N ALA A 69 -8.49 3.54 -6.83
CA ALA A 69 -9.72 3.84 -6.11
C ALA A 69 -10.30 2.64 -5.35
N GLU A 70 -9.98 1.42 -5.78
CA GLU A 70 -10.42 0.16 -5.15
C GLU A 70 -9.47 -0.31 -4.03
N ARG A 71 -8.39 0.43 -3.78
CA ARG A 71 -7.38 0.12 -2.76
C ARG A 71 -7.62 0.96 -1.52
N GLU A 72 -7.18 0.44 -0.39
CA GLU A 72 -7.27 1.07 0.93
C GLU A 72 -5.90 1.16 1.60
N PHE A 73 -5.75 2.10 2.54
CA PHE A 73 -4.62 2.15 3.44
C PHE A 73 -4.86 1.17 4.60
N VAL A 74 -4.31 -0.03 4.46
CA VAL A 74 -4.49 -1.13 5.41
C VAL A 74 -3.37 -1.10 6.46
N PRO A 75 -3.67 -1.07 7.76
CA PRO A 75 -2.63 -1.11 8.80
C PRO A 75 -1.68 -2.30 8.62
N LEU A 76 -0.38 -2.08 8.81
CA LEU A 76 0.66 -3.09 8.62
C LEU A 76 0.39 -4.37 9.43
N ALA A 77 0.01 -4.22 10.70
CA ALA A 77 -0.34 -5.36 11.55
C ALA A 77 -1.45 -6.24 10.95
N ARG A 78 -2.45 -5.63 10.28
CA ARG A 78 -3.51 -6.37 9.59
C ARG A 78 -3.00 -7.04 8.31
N MET A 79 -2.09 -6.41 7.59
CA MET A 79 -1.43 -7.01 6.42
C MET A 79 -0.63 -8.25 6.82
N LEU A 80 0.17 -8.15 7.87
CA LEU A 80 1.03 -9.25 8.35
C LEU A 80 0.24 -10.40 8.98
N ALA A 81 -0.94 -10.12 9.54
CA ALA A 81 -1.82 -11.15 10.08
C ALA A 81 -2.61 -11.92 9.00
N GLY A 82 -2.67 -11.39 7.77
CA GLY A 82 -3.41 -11.99 6.66
C GLY A 82 -2.53 -12.67 5.62
N SER A 83 -3.16 -13.28 4.63
CA SER A 83 -2.47 -13.73 3.42
C SER A 83 -2.49 -12.60 2.39
N TRP A 84 -1.34 -12.25 1.83
CA TRP A 84 -1.24 -11.20 0.83
C TRP A 84 -0.41 -11.66 -0.36
N GLN A 85 -0.59 -10.99 -1.49
CA GLN A 85 0.12 -11.26 -2.73
C GLN A 85 0.44 -9.96 -3.47
N ILE A 86 1.56 -9.97 -4.19
CA ILE A 86 1.92 -8.91 -5.13
C ILE A 86 1.42 -9.32 -6.51
N MET A 87 0.57 -8.49 -7.08
CA MET A 87 0.03 -8.69 -8.41
C MET A 87 1.05 -8.20 -9.44
N GLU A 88 1.79 -9.13 -10.04
CA GLU A 88 2.76 -8.82 -11.09
C GLU A 88 2.11 -8.05 -12.26
N GLY A 89 2.85 -7.12 -12.86
CA GLY A 89 2.38 -6.30 -13.99
C GLY A 89 1.43 -5.15 -13.65
N THR A 90 0.76 -5.18 -12.49
CA THR A 90 -0.15 -4.09 -12.06
C THR A 90 0.44 -3.18 -10.99
N GLY A 91 1.53 -3.62 -10.36
CA GLY A 91 2.15 -2.91 -9.23
C GLY A 91 1.14 -2.71 -8.10
N SER A 92 0.40 -3.76 -7.74
CA SER A 92 -0.62 -3.75 -6.69
C SER A 92 -0.32 -4.80 -5.63
N VAL A 93 -0.62 -4.45 -4.38
CA VAL A 93 -0.69 -5.41 -3.27
C VAL A 93 -2.16 -5.79 -3.08
N ARG A 94 -2.42 -7.07 -2.81
CA ARG A 94 -3.75 -7.57 -2.44
C ARG A 94 -3.66 -8.24 -1.08
N LEU A 95 -4.58 -7.88 -0.19
CA LEU A 95 -4.86 -8.63 1.03
C LEU A 95 -6.02 -9.59 0.74
N CYS A 96 -5.79 -10.88 0.94
CA CYS A 96 -6.81 -11.91 0.86
C CYS A 96 -7.38 -12.09 2.27
N THR A 97 -8.66 -11.82 2.46
CA THR A 97 -9.35 -12.33 3.64
C THR A 97 -9.57 -13.82 3.41
N ALA A 98 -9.05 -14.65 4.31
CA ALA A 98 -9.44 -16.05 4.29
C ALA A 98 -10.96 -16.10 4.45
N ALA A 99 -11.66 -16.77 3.51
CA ALA A 99 -13.02 -17.19 3.77
C ALA A 99 -12.98 -18.04 5.05
N GLY A 100 -13.64 -17.56 6.10
CA GLY A 100 -13.78 -18.29 7.36
C GLY A 100 -14.54 -19.60 7.18
#